data_AF-A0A4R7LGV6-F1
#
_entry.id   AF-A0A4R7LGV6-F1
#
_cell.length_a   1.000
_cell.length_b   1.000
_cell.length_c   1.000
_cell.angle_alpha   90.00
_cell.angle_beta   90.00
_cell.angle_gamma   90.00
#
_symmetry.space_group_name_H-M   'P 1'
#
loop_
_entity.id
_entity.type
_entity.pdbx_description
1 polymer ?
#
loop_
_entity_poly.entity_id
_entity_poly.type
_entity_poly.pdbx_seq_one_letter_code
_entity_poly.pdbx_strand_id
1 'polypeptide(L)'
;MARIWLARFAKPWIAGWLSLSAAWLLHEIVTFGFQYGFLTRKREVLFFQYPSGLAEIVVVALVMSWVAAVPLALACLVLRQSRPRLPVLGVIWLILCMWGYSATASGYREHFGATWLWHEPFVELMWSPWLTPLATLLGLLPFLRIIRKP
;
A
#
# COMPACT_ATOMS: atom_id res chain seq x y z
N MET A 1 25.66 -11.11 19.23
CA MET A 1 24.30 -10.55 19.47
C MET A 1 23.79 -9.65 18.34
N ALA A 2 24.57 -8.68 17.83
CA ALA A 2 24.12 -7.72 16.81
C ALA A 2 23.51 -8.36 15.53
N ARG A 3 24.12 -9.42 14.98
CA ARG A 3 23.61 -10.12 13.78
C ARG A 3 22.20 -10.68 13.94
N ILE A 4 21.86 -11.19 15.13
CA ILE A 4 20.54 -11.77 15.41
C ILE A 4 19.47 -10.67 15.46
N TRP A 5 19.81 -9.51 16.03
CA TRP A 5 18.91 -8.35 16.08
C TRP A 5 18.66 -7.76 14.69
N LEU A 6 19.72 -7.61 13.89
CA LEU A 6 19.62 -7.15 12.50
C LEU A 6 18.73 -8.07 11.67
N ALA A 7 18.91 -9.39 11.75
CA ALA A 7 18.06 -10.34 11.01
C ALA A 7 16.58 -10.27 11.44
N ARG A 8 16.32 -10.13 12.75
CA ARG A 8 14.97 -10.03 13.32
C ARG A 8 14.25 -8.74 12.95
N PHE A 9 14.99 -7.67 12.68
CA PHE A 9 14.42 -6.41 12.19
C PHE A 9 14.27 -6.40 10.67
N ALA A 10 15.31 -6.84 9.95
CA ALA A 10 15.35 -6.80 8.49
C ALA A 10 14.26 -7.66 7.85
N LYS A 11 13.99 -8.86 8.39
CA LYS A 11 12.96 -9.76 7.86
C LYS A 11 11.55 -9.14 7.83
N PRO A 12 10.96 -8.67 8.95
CA PRO A 12 9.64 -8.04 8.93
C PRO A 12 9.64 -6.71 8.19
N TRP A 13 10.75 -5.97 8.18
CA TRP A 13 10.88 -4.75 7.40
C TRP A 13 10.81 -5.01 5.89
N ILE A 14 11.64 -5.91 5.36
CA ILE A 14 11.65 -6.27 3.94
C ILE A 14 10.31 -6.91 3.55
N ALA A 15 9.76 -7.79 4.39
CA ALA A 15 8.47 -8.40 4.14
C ALA A 15 7.33 -7.36 4.11
N GLY A 16 7.34 -6.43 5.06
CA GLY A 16 6.39 -5.31 5.12
C GLY A 16 6.52 -4.41 3.88
N TRP A 17 7.74 -4.04 3.52
CA TRP A 17 8.03 -3.18 2.38
C TRP A 17 7.53 -3.79 1.08
N LEU A 18 7.91 -5.04 0.78
CA LEU A 18 7.53 -5.71 -0.47
C LEU A 18 6.03 -5.99 -0.54
N SER A 19 5.41 -6.39 0.58
CA SER A 19 3.97 -6.67 0.61
C SER A 19 3.11 -5.41 0.47
N LEU A 20 3.49 -4.32 1.15
CA LEU A 20 2.83 -3.02 1.00
C LEU A 20 3.02 -2.50 -0.42
N SER A 21 4.24 -2.57 -0.97
CA SER A 21 4.52 -2.13 -2.34
C SER A 21 3.68 -2.92 -3.35
N ALA A 22 3.58 -4.24 -3.20
CA ALA A 22 2.79 -5.07 -4.10
C ALA A 22 1.29 -4.74 -4.04
N ALA A 23 0.72 -4.60 -2.84
CA ALA A 23 -0.68 -4.22 -2.66
C ALA A 23 -0.95 -2.81 -3.19
N TRP A 24 -0.02 -1.88 -2.98
CA TRP A 24 -0.13 -0.51 -3.43
C TRP A 24 -0.03 -0.40 -4.95
N LEU A 25 1.00 -0.99 -5.56
CA LEU A 25 1.20 -0.97 -7.00
C LEU A 25 0.08 -1.65 -7.75
N LEU A 26 -0.41 -2.79 -7.27
CA LEU A 26 -1.55 -3.46 -7.88
C LEU A 26 -2.78 -2.55 -7.88
N HIS A 27 -3.07 -1.90 -6.75
CA HIS A 27 -4.16 -0.96 -6.66
C HIS A 27 -3.95 0.24 -7.58
N GLU A 28 -2.77 0.84 -7.57
CA GLU A 28 -2.47 2.04 -8.35
C GLU A 28 -2.51 1.78 -9.85
N ILE A 29 -1.81 0.75 -10.32
CA ILE A 29 -1.75 0.38 -11.74
C ILE A 29 -3.13 0.02 -12.25
N VAL A 30 -3.97 -0.64 -11.44
CA VAL A 30 -5.32 -0.96 -11.88
C VAL A 30 -6.22 0.28 -11.88
N THR A 31 -6.23 1.03 -10.78
CA THR A 31 -7.21 2.10 -10.60
C THR A 31 -6.85 3.34 -11.40
N PHE A 32 -5.59 3.78 -11.32
CA PHE A 32 -5.10 4.91 -12.10
C PHE A 32 -4.64 4.48 -13.48
N GLY A 33 -4.20 3.23 -13.66
CA GLY A 33 -3.71 2.84 -14.97
C GLY A 33 -4.78 2.43 -15.97
N PHE A 34 -5.63 1.50 -15.57
CA PHE A 34 -6.68 0.96 -16.45
C PHE A 34 -8.03 1.65 -16.27
N GLN A 35 -8.31 2.21 -15.07
CA GLN A 35 -9.65 2.70 -14.75
C GLN A 35 -9.80 4.23 -14.70
N TYR A 36 -8.76 5.06 -14.64
CA TYR A 36 -9.01 6.50 -14.44
C TYR A 36 -9.63 7.24 -15.63
N GLY A 37 -9.54 6.73 -16.86
CA GLY A 37 -10.34 7.25 -17.97
C GLY A 37 -11.85 7.14 -17.70
N PHE A 38 -12.26 6.14 -16.91
CA PHE A 38 -13.62 6.02 -16.38
C PHE A 38 -13.89 7.05 -15.29
N LEU A 39 -12.96 7.21 -14.33
CA LEU A 39 -13.11 8.12 -13.18
C LEU A 39 -13.14 9.60 -13.55
N THR A 40 -12.35 10.01 -14.53
CA THR A 40 -12.29 11.41 -15.00
C THR A 40 -13.28 11.72 -16.11
N ARG A 41 -14.08 10.73 -16.53
CA ARG A 41 -14.95 10.80 -17.73
C ARG A 41 -14.20 11.12 -19.03
N LYS A 42 -12.87 11.06 -19.03
CA LYS A 42 -11.98 11.25 -20.18
C LYS A 42 -11.49 9.88 -20.66
N ARG A 43 -12.37 9.11 -21.30
CA ARG A 43 -12.12 7.72 -21.72
C ARG A 43 -10.98 7.56 -22.75
N GLU A 44 -10.50 8.65 -23.32
CA GLU A 44 -9.54 8.66 -24.43
C GLU A 44 -8.07 8.83 -24.01
N VAL A 45 -7.78 9.05 -22.72
CA VAL A 45 -6.41 9.26 -22.24
C VAL A 45 -5.71 7.91 -22.09
N LEU A 46 -4.71 7.66 -22.93
CA LEU A 46 -3.88 6.46 -22.87
C LEU A 46 -3.08 6.44 -21.57
N PHE A 47 -2.86 5.24 -21.00
CA PHE A 47 -2.18 5.02 -19.72
C PHE A 47 -0.86 5.80 -19.53
N PHE A 48 -0.10 5.99 -20.61
CA PHE A 48 1.19 6.69 -20.61
C PHE A 48 1.09 8.22 -20.69
N GLN A 49 -0.11 8.78 -20.89
CA GLN A 49 -0.37 10.23 -20.91
C GLN A 49 -0.90 10.75 -19.57
N TYR A 50 -0.84 9.93 -18.53
CA TYR A 50 -1.28 10.32 -17.19
C TYR A 50 -0.38 11.36 -16.56
N PRO A 51 -0.95 12.20 -15.67
CA PRO A 51 -0.20 13.23 -14.96
C PRO A 51 0.95 12.67 -14.11
N SER A 52 0.82 11.44 -13.59
CA SER A 52 1.91 10.70 -12.97
C SER A 52 2.37 9.56 -13.88
N GLY A 53 3.57 9.64 -14.42
CA GLY A 53 4.12 8.54 -15.22
C GLY A 53 4.22 7.24 -14.40
N LEU A 54 4.13 6.07 -15.04
CA LEU A 54 4.29 4.76 -14.39
C LEU A 54 5.55 4.70 -13.49
N ALA A 55 6.64 5.34 -13.92
CA ALA A 55 7.87 5.42 -13.15
C ALA A 55 7.69 6.14 -11.81
N GLU A 56 6.92 7.23 -11.78
CA GLU A 56 6.62 7.98 -10.55
C GLU A 56 5.80 7.14 -9.58
N ILE A 57 4.74 6.49 -10.08
CA ILE A 57 3.91 5.57 -9.27
C ILE A 57 4.78 4.49 -8.63
N VAL A 58 5.67 3.88 -9.42
CA VAL A 58 6.57 2.83 -8.95
C VAL A 58 7.53 3.36 -7.87
N VAL A 59 8.17 4.51 -8.11
CA VAL A 59 9.13 5.09 -7.18
C VAL A 59 8.46 5.52 -5.88
N VAL A 60 7.32 6.23 -5.96
CA VAL A 60 6.58 6.69 -4.77
C VAL A 60 6.10 5.50 -3.94
N ALA A 61 5.50 4.49 -4.56
CA ALA A 61 5.04 3.31 -3.84
C ALA A 61 6.19 2.58 -3.15
N LEU A 62 7.34 2.41 -3.81
CA LEU A 62 8.51 1.77 -3.22
C LEU A 62 9.07 2.56 -2.04
N VAL A 63 9.23 3.88 -2.18
CA VAL A 63 9.80 4.75 -1.13
C VAL A 63 8.85 4.85 0.06
N MET A 64 7.57 5.11 -0.17
CA MET A 64 6.59 5.22 0.91
C MET A 64 6.41 3.90 1.66
N SER A 65 6.34 2.78 0.93
CA SER A 65 6.25 1.45 1.56
C SER A 65 7.50 1.09 2.37
N TRP A 66 8.68 1.54 1.95
CA TRP A 66 9.94 1.33 2.66
C TRP A 66 9.93 2.00 4.03
N VAL A 67 9.48 3.25 4.09
CA VAL A 67 9.30 4.01 5.34
C VAL A 67 8.17 3.41 6.18
N ALA A 68 7.01 3.11 5.57
CA ALA A 68 5.85 2.55 6.24
C ALA A 68 6.12 1.16 6.86
N ALA A 69 7.10 0.40 6.34
CA ALA A 69 7.46 -0.89 6.89
C ALA A 69 8.22 -0.81 8.23
N VAL A 70 8.74 0.37 8.63
CA VAL A 70 9.47 0.54 9.89
C VAL A 70 8.59 0.24 11.12
N PRO A 71 7.38 0.79 11.26
CA PRO A 71 6.44 0.40 12.31
C PRO A 71 6.19 -1.11 12.40
N LEU A 72 6.09 -1.82 11.28
CA LEU A 72 5.90 -3.28 11.26
C LEU A 72 7.12 -4.00 11.84
N ALA A 73 8.32 -3.56 11.49
CA ALA A 73 9.56 -4.12 12.01
C ALA A 73 9.72 -3.86 13.51
N LEU A 74 9.40 -2.65 13.98
CA LEU A 74 9.40 -2.29 15.40
C LEU A 74 8.37 -3.10 16.19
N ALA A 75 7.12 -3.18 15.71
CA ALA A 75 6.07 -3.97 16.35
C ALA A 75 6.46 -5.46 16.44
N CYS A 76 7.11 -5.99 15.41
CA CYS A 76 7.61 -7.36 15.40
C CYS A 76 8.72 -7.59 16.44
N LEU A 77 9.58 -6.59 16.67
CA LEU A 77 10.61 -6.64 17.72
C LEU A 77 10.04 -6.55 19.13
N VAL A 78 8.94 -5.82 19.35
CA VAL A 78 8.28 -5.65 20.65
C VAL A 78 7.42 -6.86 21.02
N LEU A 79 6.63 -7.37 20.08
CA LEU A 79 5.63 -8.44 20.31
C LEU A 79 6.23 -9.86 20.33
N ARG A 80 7.46 -10.02 20.81
CA ARG A 80 8.21 -11.30 20.72
C ARG A 80 7.40 -12.46 21.28
N GLN A 81 7.09 -13.42 20.40
CA GLN A 81 6.36 -14.66 20.72
C GLN A 81 5.01 -14.46 21.44
N SER A 82 4.42 -13.26 21.40
CA SER A 82 3.13 -13.03 22.01
C SER A 82 2.01 -13.68 21.18
N ARG A 83 1.00 -14.24 21.86
CA ARG A 83 -0.21 -14.77 21.20
C ARG A 83 -0.86 -13.77 20.23
N PRO A 84 -0.98 -12.46 20.56
CA PRO A 84 -1.58 -11.49 19.64
C PRO A 84 -0.64 -10.96 18.54
N ARG A 85 0.58 -11.50 18.38
CA ARG A 85 1.58 -10.95 17.43
C ARG A 85 1.05 -10.86 16.00
N LEU A 86 0.49 -11.94 15.46
CA LEU A 86 -0.03 -11.96 14.09
C LEU A 86 -1.23 -11.03 13.87
N PRO A 87 -2.29 -11.08 14.70
CA PRO A 87 -3.42 -10.17 14.50
C PRO A 87 -3.01 -8.71 14.64
N VAL A 88 -2.15 -8.36 15.60
CA VAL A 88 -1.67 -6.96 15.75
C VAL A 88 -0.85 -6.53 14.54
N LEU A 89 0.07 -7.35 14.06
CA LEU A 89 0.85 -7.03 12.86
C LEU A 89 -0.03 -6.94 11.61
N GLY A 90 -1.07 -7.76 11.51
CA GLY A 90 -2.07 -7.66 10.45
C GLY A 90 -2.84 -6.35 10.49
N VAL A 91 -3.29 -5.92 11.67
CA VAL A 91 -3.99 -4.63 11.85
C VAL A 91 -3.08 -3.45 11.52
N ILE A 92 -1.82 -3.46 12.00
CA ILE A 92 -0.86 -2.39 11.66
C ILE A 92 -0.64 -2.35 10.15
N TRP A 93 -0.47 -3.52 9.51
CA TRP A 93 -0.30 -3.60 8.07
C TRP A 93 -1.52 -3.03 7.32
N LEU A 94 -2.73 -3.38 7.74
CA LEU A 94 -3.97 -2.87 7.16
C LEU A 94 -4.08 -1.35 7.29
N ILE A 95 -3.78 -0.80 8.47
CA ILE A 95 -3.80 0.66 8.69
C ILE A 95 -2.82 1.35 7.76
N LEU A 96 -1.59 0.83 7.63
CA LEU A 96 -0.57 1.41 6.75
C LEU A 96 -0.97 1.33 5.27
N CYS A 97 -1.57 0.22 4.86
CA CYS A 97 -2.04 0.01 3.49
C CYS A 97 -3.17 0.98 3.14
N MET A 98 -4.19 1.11 4.00
CA MET A 98 -5.30 2.03 3.81
C MET A 98 -4.87 3.49 3.87
N TRP A 99 -3.92 3.81 4.75
CA TRP A 99 -3.30 5.13 4.78
C TRP A 99 -2.56 5.44 3.47
N GLY A 100 -1.81 4.49 2.92
CA GLY A 100 -1.15 4.63 1.62
C GLY A 100 -2.15 4.92 0.49
N TYR A 101 -3.22 4.12 0.41
CA TYR A 101 -4.30 4.36 -0.57
C TYR A 101 -4.92 5.75 -0.43
N SER A 102 -5.21 6.18 0.80
CA SER A 102 -5.77 7.51 1.06
C SER A 102 -4.81 8.65 0.72
N ALA A 103 -3.52 8.51 1.06
CA ALA A 103 -2.50 9.50 0.78
C ALA A 103 -2.30 9.69 -0.74
N THR A 104 -2.22 8.59 -1.50
CA THR A 104 -2.06 8.67 -2.96
C THR A 104 -3.30 9.22 -3.64
N ALA A 105 -4.49 8.76 -3.27
CA ALA A 105 -5.75 9.31 -3.79
C ALA A 105 -5.85 10.82 -3.56
N SER A 106 -5.43 11.28 -2.38
CA SER A 106 -5.39 12.71 -2.04
C SER A 106 -4.34 13.47 -2.86
N GLY A 107 -3.19 12.85 -3.13
CA GLY A 107 -2.11 13.43 -3.96
C GLY A 107 -2.56 13.73 -5.38
N TYR A 108 -3.38 12.86 -5.98
CA TYR A 108 -3.88 13.08 -7.34
C TYR A 108 -5.09 14.01 -7.44
N ARG A 109 -5.56 14.58 -6.33
CA ARG A 109 -6.77 15.42 -6.31
C ARG A 109 -6.74 16.53 -7.37
N GLU A 110 -5.58 17.15 -7.57
CA GLU A 110 -5.42 18.21 -8.57
C GLU A 110 -5.68 17.76 -10.02
N HIS A 111 -5.57 16.46 -10.31
CA HIS A 111 -5.81 15.89 -11.63
C HIS A 111 -7.27 15.49 -11.87
N PHE A 112 -8.08 15.35 -10.81
CA PHE A 112 -9.51 15.03 -10.89
C PHE A 112 -10.42 16.25 -11.10
N GLY A 113 -9.84 17.45 -11.24
CA GLY A 113 -10.56 18.71 -11.39
C GLY A 113 -10.91 19.36 -10.04
N ALA A 114 -11.05 20.69 -10.03
CA ALA A 114 -11.10 21.53 -8.82
C ALA A 114 -12.33 21.34 -7.90
N THR A 115 -13.22 20.39 -8.17
CA THR A 115 -14.48 20.22 -7.43
C THR A 115 -14.47 19.10 -6.40
N TRP A 116 -13.42 18.27 -6.35
CA TRP A 116 -13.42 17.12 -5.45
C TRP A 116 -13.00 17.51 -4.03
N LEU A 117 -13.79 17.11 -3.02
CA LEU A 117 -13.36 17.16 -1.62
C LEU A 117 -12.17 16.21 -1.42
N TRP A 118 -11.33 16.49 -0.43
CA TRP A 118 -10.06 15.77 -0.20
C TRP A 118 -10.20 14.25 -0.06
N HIS A 119 -11.36 13.75 0.36
CA HIS A 119 -11.64 12.32 0.56
C HIS A 119 -12.40 11.68 -0.60
N GLU A 120 -13.01 12.46 -1.50
CA GLU A 120 -13.85 11.93 -2.58
C GLU A 120 -13.07 11.04 -3.56
N PRO A 121 -11.82 11.37 -3.96
CA PRO A 121 -11.04 10.48 -4.82
C PRO A 121 -10.84 9.14 -4.13
N PHE A 122 -10.54 9.14 -2.83
CA PHE A 122 -10.38 7.92 -2.07
C PHE A 122 -11.66 7.10 -2.04
N VAL A 123 -12.82 7.71 -1.81
CA VAL A 123 -14.12 7.01 -1.82
C VAL A 123 -14.39 6.36 -3.17
N GLU A 124 -14.19 7.08 -4.28
CA GLU A 124 -14.47 6.58 -5.62
C GLU A 124 -13.50 5.46 -6.04
N LEU A 125 -12.21 5.61 -5.71
CA LEU A 125 -11.16 4.62 -6.00
C LEU A 125 -11.31 3.36 -5.14
N MET A 126 -11.71 3.52 -3.87
CA MET A 126 -12.02 2.42 -2.94
C MET A 126 -13.34 1.72 -3.29
N TRP A 127 -14.20 2.35 -4.09
CA TRP A 127 -15.52 1.80 -4.39
C TRP A 127 -15.50 0.64 -5.38
N SER A 128 -14.35 0.25 -5.93
CA SER A 128 -14.23 -1.06 -6.56
C SER A 128 -14.36 -2.12 -5.45
N PRO A 129 -15.54 -2.77 -5.31
CA PRO A 129 -15.86 -3.56 -4.13
C PRO A 129 -15.00 -4.84 -4.02
N TRP A 130 -14.19 -5.10 -5.05
CA TRP A 130 -13.32 -6.25 -5.15
C TRP A 130 -11.83 -5.87 -5.24
N LEU A 131 -11.44 -4.76 -5.87
CA LEU A 131 -10.03 -4.46 -6.12
C LEU A 131 -9.26 -4.18 -4.83
N THR A 132 -9.75 -3.27 -3.98
CA THR A 132 -9.04 -2.93 -2.76
C THR A 132 -8.97 -4.11 -1.79
N PRO A 133 -10.05 -4.87 -1.54
CA PRO A 133 -9.97 -6.11 -0.77
C PRO A 133 -9.00 -7.13 -1.38
N LEU A 134 -9.00 -7.32 -2.71
CA LEU A 134 -8.10 -8.25 -3.39
C LEU A 134 -6.63 -7.84 -3.24
N ALA A 135 -6.30 -6.57 -3.52
CA ALA A 135 -4.96 -6.05 -3.39
C ALA A 135 -4.46 -6.13 -1.94
N THR A 136 -5.33 -5.80 -0.99
CA THR A 136 -5.07 -5.92 0.45
C THR A 136 -4.77 -7.38 0.84
N LEU A 137 -5.58 -8.34 0.40
CA LEU A 137 -5.38 -9.76 0.69
C LEU A 137 -4.09 -10.30 0.06
N LEU A 138 -3.79 -9.90 -1.18
CA LEU A 138 -2.58 -10.32 -1.88
C LEU A 138 -1.30 -9.77 -1.26
N GLY A 139 -1.34 -8.61 -0.59
CA GLY A 139 -0.22 -8.12 0.22
C GLY A 139 -0.16 -8.75 1.61
N LEU A 140 -1.29 -8.78 2.31
CA LEU A 140 -1.36 -9.18 3.72
C LEU A 140 -1.03 -10.67 3.93
N LEU A 141 -1.57 -11.57 3.10
CA LEU A 141 -1.39 -13.00 3.29
C LEU A 141 0.08 -13.44 3.15
N PRO A 142 0.83 -13.01 2.11
CA PRO A 142 2.27 -13.26 2.03
C PRO A 142 3.04 -12.65 3.21
N PHE A 143 2.72 -11.42 3.60
CA PHE A 143 3.35 -10.78 4.75
C PHE A 143 3.23 -11.65 6.01
N LEU A 144 1.99 -11.96 6.42
CA LEU A 144 1.71 -12.76 7.60
C LEU A 144 2.38 -14.14 7.52
N ARG A 145 2.39 -14.76 6.34
CA ARG A 145 3.06 -16.06 6.10
C ARG A 145 4.57 -15.98 6.35
N ILE A 146 5.24 -14.92 5.88
CA ILE A 146 6.67 -14.71 6.04
C ILE A 146 7.03 -14.44 7.51
N ILE A 147 6.24 -13.60 8.19
CA ILE A 147 6.53 -13.19 9.58
C ILE A 147 6.06 -14.18 10.65
N ARG A 148 5.28 -15.21 10.27
CA ARG A 148 4.78 -16.26 11.16
C ARG A 148 5.88 -16.97 11.93
N LYS A 149 7.03 -17.21 11.29
CA LYS A 149 8.21 -17.80 11.96
C LYS A 149 9.11 -16.67 12.49
N PRO A 150 9.56 -16.74 13.75
CA PRO A 150 10.50 -15.78 14.32
C PRO A 150 11.84 -15.73 13.56
#